data_AF-A0A930EUZ7-F1
#
_entry.id   AF-A0A930EUZ7-F1
#
_cell.length_a   1.000
_cell.length_b   1.000
_cell.length_c   1.000
_cell.angle_alpha   90.00
_cell.angle_beta   90.00
_cell.angle_gamma   90.00
#
_symmetry.space_group_name_H-M   'P 1'
#
loop_
_entity.id
_entity.type
_entity.pdbx_description
1 polymer ?
#
loop_
_entity_poly.entity_id
_entity_poly.type
_entity_poly.pdbx_seq_one_letter_code
_entity_poly.pdbx_strand_id
1 'polypeptide(L)'
;MEKINGLILKNLLESGAHNLSNQRKAVDAMNVFPVPDGDTGTNMSLTILNGISEVTKSGSESLSTVAKIFSRGLLMGARGNSGVILSQIFRGFAQYA
;
A
#
# COMPACT_ATOMS: atom_id res chain seq x y z
N MET A 1 -7.49 25.42 7.07
CA MET A 1 -7.13 24.32 6.14
C MET A 1 -6.60 23.19 6.99
N GLU A 2 -7.32 22.08 7.10
CA GLU A 2 -6.80 20.90 7.80
C GLU A 2 -5.63 20.33 7.00
N LYS A 3 -4.50 20.10 7.65
CA LYS A 3 -3.27 19.56 7.04
C LYS A 3 -3.13 18.11 7.46
N ILE A 4 -2.88 17.22 6.50
CA ILE A 4 -2.53 15.82 6.78
C ILE A 4 -1.14 15.82 7.42
N ASN A 5 -1.02 15.30 8.64
CA ASN A 5 0.25 15.03 9.32
C ASN A 5 0.60 13.54 9.22
N GLY A 6 1.77 13.13 9.71
CA GLY A 6 2.22 11.73 9.59
C GLY A 6 1.35 10.72 10.34
N LEU A 7 0.77 11.10 11.48
CA LEU A 7 -0.18 10.24 12.21
C LEU A 7 -1.47 10.02 11.41
N ILE A 8 -2.04 11.10 10.86
CA ILE A 8 -3.23 11.02 9.99
C ILE A 8 -2.90 10.17 8.76
N LEU A 9 -1.76 10.40 8.10
CA LEU A 9 -1.33 9.61 6.95
C LEU A 9 -1.21 8.13 7.30
N LYS A 10 -0.54 7.78 8.41
CA LYS A 10 -0.43 6.40 8.88
C LYS A 10 -1.81 5.76 9.05
N ASN A 11 -2.74 6.43 9.73
CA ASN A 11 -4.09 5.90 9.96
C ASN A 11 -4.87 5.72 8.64
N LEU A 12 -4.74 6.65 7.69
CA LEU A 12 -5.33 6.53 6.36
C LEU A 12 -4.77 5.32 5.60
N LEU A 13 -3.45 5.13 5.64
CA LEU A 13 -2.79 4.00 4.99
C LEU A 13 -3.22 2.67 5.64
N GLU A 14 -3.27 2.59 6.97
CA GLU A 14 -3.71 1.39 7.71
C GLU A 14 -5.17 1.04 7.36
N SER A 15 -6.07 2.02 7.38
CA SER A 15 -7.47 1.83 7.00
C SER A 15 -7.61 1.34 5.56
N GLY A 16 -6.88 1.97 4.62
CA GLY A 16 -6.85 1.56 3.22
C GLY A 16 -6.31 0.13 3.03
N ALA A 17 -5.26 -0.23 3.75
CA ALA A 17 -4.68 -1.58 3.73
C ALA A 17 -5.67 -2.64 4.22
N HIS A 18 -6.38 -2.37 5.32
CA HIS A 18 -7.41 -3.26 5.83
C HIS A 18 -8.60 -3.37 4.88
N ASN A 19 -9.06 -2.27 4.29
CA ASN A 19 -10.14 -2.32 3.31
C ASN A 19 -9.75 -3.15 2.08
N LEU A 20 -8.54 -2.96 1.55
CA LEU A 20 -8.05 -3.77 0.43
C LEU A 20 -7.93 -5.25 0.79
N SER A 21 -7.44 -5.58 1.99
CA SER A 21 -7.39 -6.96 2.48
C SER A 21 -8.78 -7.59 2.59
N ASN A 22 -9.75 -6.86 3.12
CA ASN A 22 -11.14 -7.33 3.25
C ASN A 22 -11.78 -7.56 1.87
N GLN A 23 -11.43 -6.73 0.89
CA GLN A 23 -11.96 -6.82 -0.48
C GLN A 23 -11.09 -7.66 -1.43
N ARG A 24 -10.03 -8.31 -0.94
CA ARG A 24 -9.06 -9.02 -1.80
C ARG A 24 -9.73 -9.99 -2.75
N LYS A 25 -10.73 -10.76 -2.28
CA LYS A 25 -11.45 -11.76 -3.11
C LYS A 25 -12.24 -11.10 -4.23
N ALA A 26 -12.84 -9.94 -3.96
CA ALA A 26 -13.57 -9.18 -4.97
C ALA A 26 -12.59 -8.65 -6.04
N VAL A 27 -11.41 -8.19 -5.62
CA VAL A 27 -10.35 -7.73 -6.53
C VAL A 27 -9.74 -8.88 -7.33
N ASP A 28 -9.47 -10.02 -6.70
CA ASP A 28 -9.02 -11.26 -7.36
C ASP A 28 -10.01 -11.67 -8.47
N ALA A 29 -11.32 -11.50 -8.24
CA ALA A 29 -12.37 -11.81 -9.20
C ALA A 29 -12.55 -10.78 -10.33
N MET A 30 -11.96 -9.58 -10.22
CA MET A 30 -12.05 -8.55 -11.26
C MET A 30 -11.02 -8.75 -12.38
N ASN A 31 -9.85 -9.32 -12.08
CA ASN A 31 -8.81 -9.54 -13.09
C ASN A 31 -9.07 -10.84 -13.88
N VAL A 32 -9.90 -10.74 -14.91
CA VAL A 32 -10.35 -11.89 -15.71
C VAL A 32 -9.74 -11.96 -17.11
N PHE A 33 -8.73 -11.13 -17.44
CA PHE A 33 -8.13 -11.06 -18.77
C PHE A 33 -6.60 -11.21 -18.75
N PRO A 34 -5.98 -11.92 -19.73
CA PRO A 34 -6.58 -12.85 -20.70
C PRO A 34 -6.95 -14.20 -20.07
N VAL A 35 -6.39 -14.50 -18.89
CA VAL A 35 -6.68 -15.68 -18.06
C VAL A 35 -6.79 -15.21 -16.61
N PRO A 36 -7.82 -15.63 -15.85
CA PRO A 36 -7.92 -15.29 -14.44
C PRO A 36 -6.80 -15.97 -13.65
N ASP A 37 -5.81 -15.19 -13.20
CA ASP A 37 -4.78 -15.64 -12.26
C ASP A 37 -5.31 -15.70 -10.82
N GLY A 38 -6.39 -14.94 -10.54
CA GLY A 38 -7.11 -14.97 -9.27
C GLY A 38 -6.25 -14.51 -8.09
N ASP A 39 -5.18 -13.78 -8.34
CA ASP A 39 -4.19 -13.39 -7.33
C ASP A 39 -3.99 -11.87 -7.22
N THR A 40 -4.66 -11.06 -8.06
CA THR A 40 -4.44 -9.61 -8.16
C THR A 40 -4.68 -8.90 -6.82
N GLY A 41 -5.82 -9.15 -6.18
CA GLY A 41 -6.16 -8.61 -4.87
C GLY A 41 -5.28 -9.16 -3.76
N THR A 42 -4.92 -10.44 -3.82
CA THR A 42 -3.98 -11.07 -2.88
C THR A 42 -2.60 -10.41 -2.96
N ASN A 43 -2.07 -10.22 -4.17
CA ASN A 43 -0.80 -9.57 -4.44
C ASN A 43 -0.78 -8.12 -3.93
N MET A 44 -1.82 -7.33 -4.22
CA MET A 44 -1.92 -5.96 -3.73
C MET A 44 -2.07 -5.91 -2.20
N SER A 45 -2.86 -6.81 -1.60
CA SER A 45 -3.05 -6.89 -0.15
C SER A 45 -1.75 -7.23 0.59
N LEU A 46 -1.00 -8.22 0.12
CA LEU A 46 0.29 -8.58 0.72
C LEU A 46 1.30 -7.45 0.61
N THR A 47 1.32 -6.77 -0.55
CA THR A 47 2.20 -5.62 -0.80
C THR A 47 1.88 -4.47 0.16
N ILE A 48 0.61 -4.07 0.28
CA ILE A 48 0.23 -2.93 1.12
C ILE A 48 0.44 -3.20 2.62
N LEU A 49 0.16 -4.43 3.06
CA LEU A 49 0.37 -4.85 4.45
C LEU A 49 1.86 -4.86 4.81
N ASN A 50 2.75 -5.18 3.87
CA ASN A 50 4.19 -5.05 4.09
C ASN A 50 4.58 -3.58 4.33
N GLY A 51 4.11 -2.66 3.49
CA GLY A 51 4.34 -1.21 3.69
C GLY A 51 3.88 -0.72 5.06
N ILE A 52 2.67 -1.14 5.49
CA ILE A 52 2.15 -0.80 6.83
C ILE A 52 3.00 -1.39 7.94
N SER A 53 3.43 -2.65 7.81
CA SER A 53 4.29 -3.29 8.81
C SER A 53 5.58 -2.49 9.01
N GLU A 54 6.21 -2.00 7.95
CA GLU A 54 7.43 -1.19 8.04
C GLU A 54 7.18 0.18 8.67
N VAL A 55 6.07 0.86 8.32
CA VAL A 55 5.69 2.13 8.97
C VAL A 55 5.47 1.92 10.47
N THR A 56 4.74 0.88 10.85
CA THR A 56 4.44 0.58 12.26
C THR A 56 5.69 0.24 13.06
N LYS A 57 6.63 -0.54 12.48
CA LYS A 57 7.93 -0.83 13.11
C LYS A 57 8.78 0.42 13.32
N SER A 58 8.66 1.41 12.43
CA SER A 58 9.46 2.64 12.51
C SER A 58 9.09 3.54 13.69
N GLY A 59 7.83 3.49 14.15
CA GLY A 59 7.30 4.40 15.17
C GLY A 59 7.30 5.88 14.78
N SER A 60 7.55 6.22 13.51
CA SER A 60 7.67 7.62 13.08
C SER A 60 6.30 8.29 12.91
N GLU A 61 6.21 9.55 13.35
CA GLU A 61 5.05 10.42 13.12
C GLU A 61 5.32 11.54 12.10
N SER A 62 6.53 11.58 11.53
CA SER A 62 6.89 12.54 10.49
C SER A 62 6.23 12.16 9.16
N LEU A 63 5.50 13.10 8.55
CA LEU A 63 4.80 12.89 7.27
C LEU A 63 5.74 12.33 6.18
N SER A 64 6.87 13.01 5.96
CA SER A 64 7.83 12.63 4.93
C SER A 64 8.52 11.29 5.23
N THR A 65 8.77 11.00 6.51
CA THR A 65 9.36 9.73 6.93
C THR A 65 8.37 8.57 6.73
N VAL A 66 7.12 8.74 7.18
CA VAL A 66 6.06 7.75 6.98
C VAL A 66 5.86 7.46 5.49
N ALA A 67 5.75 8.50 4.65
CA ALA A 67 5.58 8.34 3.21
C ALA A 67 6.75 7.58 2.56
N LYS A 68 7.99 7.93 2.91
CA LYS A 68 9.21 7.27 2.38
C LYS A 68 9.32 5.81 2.83
N ILE A 69 9.07 5.52 4.11
CA ILE A 69 9.12 4.15 4.65
C ILE A 69 8.02 3.31 4.01
N PHE A 70 6.80 3.84 3.93
CA PHE A 70 5.69 3.14 3.29
C PHE A 70 5.99 2.81 1.83
N SER A 71 6.44 3.80 1.05
CA SER A 71 6.81 3.62 -0.36
C SER A 71 7.92 2.58 -0.54
N ARG A 72 8.97 2.63 0.30
CA ARG A 72 10.06 1.64 0.25
C ARG A 72 9.57 0.24 0.64
N GLY A 73 8.72 0.14 1.66
CA GLY A 73 8.11 -1.12 2.10
C GLY A 73 7.26 -1.73 0.99
N LEU A 74 6.41 -0.96 0.32
CA LEU A 74 5.66 -1.43 -0.85
C LEU A 74 6.58 -1.97 -1.95
N LEU A 75 7.67 -1.26 -2.26
CA LEU A 75 8.58 -1.69 -3.32
C LEU A 75 9.32 -2.98 -2.97
N MET A 76 9.79 -3.12 -1.74
CA MET A 76 10.54 -4.30 -1.28
C MET A 76 9.63 -5.50 -1.02
N GLY A 77 8.37 -5.26 -0.63
CA GLY A 77 7.35 -6.27 -0.39
C GLY A 77 6.45 -6.56 -1.58
N ALA A 78 6.70 -5.94 -2.75
CA ALA A 78 5.85 -6.03 -3.91
C ALA A 78 5.67 -7.48 -4.38
N ARG A 79 4.42 -7.88 -4.62
CA ARG A 79 4.04 -9.19 -5.17
C ARG A 79 3.33 -9.01 -6.50
N GLY A 80 3.76 -9.77 -7.52
CA GLY A 80 3.18 -9.72 -8.86
C GLY A 80 3.23 -8.32 -9.50
N ASN A 81 2.59 -8.19 -10.65
CA ASN A 81 2.55 -6.92 -11.38
C ASN A 81 1.72 -5.87 -10.64
N SER A 82 0.59 -6.28 -10.04
CA SER A 82 -0.32 -5.38 -9.32
C SER A 82 0.34 -4.76 -8.09
N GLY A 83 1.14 -5.52 -7.34
CA GLY A 83 1.93 -4.99 -6.22
C GLY A 83 3.03 -4.03 -6.67
N VAL A 84 3.73 -4.34 -7.77
CA VAL A 84 4.75 -3.44 -8.33
C VAL A 84 4.13 -2.12 -8.77
N ILE A 85 3.01 -2.13 -9.50
CA ILE A 85 2.30 -0.90 -9.93
C ILE A 85 1.86 -0.09 -8.71
N LEU A 86 1.26 -0.73 -7.71
CA LEU A 86 0.85 -0.07 -6.47
C LEU A 86 2.04 0.62 -5.77
N SER A 87 3.20 -0.04 -5.72
CA SER A 87 4.42 0.56 -5.15
C SER A 87 4.87 1.82 -5.88
N GLN A 88 4.72 1.86 -7.21
CA GLN A 88 5.12 3.02 -8.01
C GLN A 88 4.18 4.22 -7.81
N ILE A 89 2.87 3.98 -7.64
CA ILE A 89 1.91 5.06 -7.32
C ILE A 89 2.32 5.76 -6.01
N PHE A 90 2.55 4.99 -4.95
CA PHE A 90 2.94 5.56 -3.65
C PHE A 90 4.38 6.09 -3.63
N ARG A 91 5.26 5.57 -4.49
CA ARG A 91 6.57 6.21 -4.75
C ARG A 91 6.41 7.60 -5.34
N GLY A 92 5.45 7.80 -6.24
CA GLY A 92 5.08 9.12 -6.74
C GLY A 92 4.67 10.06 -5.60
N PHE A 93 3.77 9.64 -4.72
CA PHE A 93 3.35 10.48 -3.57
C PHE A 93 4.50 10.79 -2.61
N ALA A 94 5.34 9.81 -2.30
CA ALA A 94 6.46 10.00 -1.36
C ALA A 94 7.56 10.94 -1.88
N GLN A 95 7.62 11.21 -3.19
CA GLN A 95 8.54 12.21 -3.76
C GLN A 95 8.15 13.65 -3.41
N TYR A 96 6.86 13.89 -3.11
CA TYR A 96 6.30 15.23 -2.83
C TYR A 96 5.80 15.39 -1.38
N ALA A 97 6.14 14.43 -0.51
CA ALA A 97 5.76 14.41 0.91
C ALA A 97 6.81 15.05 1.84
#